data_AF-A0A930J0Z8-F1
#
_entry.id   AF-A0A930J0Z8-F1
#
_cell.length_a   1.000
_cell.length_b   1.000
_cell.length_c   1.000
_cell.angle_alpha   90.00
_cell.angle_beta   90.00
_cell.angle_gamma   90.00
#
_symmetry.space_group_name_H-M   'P 1'
#
loop_
_entity.id
_entity.type
_entity.pdbx_description
1 polymer ?
#
loop_
_entity_poly.entity_id
_entity_poly.type
_entity_poly.pdbx_seq_one_letter_code
_entity_poly.pdbx_strand_id
1 'polypeptide(L)'
;MIDTIIILLMSLPLIVLGSTIGPDSSINFGSRISKAKLKSEEGLKRLRRIKIALILAGSFILVGGFACLAFHWEDYQLVVILIPEIAAIVYMLLQLYKIEKKGKSILVLMLSIIVILGVLLLIGTLPITATDNNTTIRNDTLFIEGAYAKEIPIASITQVDSNASVPDIGVRTNGMSLGEINVGHFQTKEGKDVL
;
A
#
# COMPACT_ATOMS: atom_id res chain seq x y z
N MET A 1 -11.01 -7.62 -8.00
CA MET A 1 -10.71 -8.93 -7.35
C MET A 1 -9.38 -8.89 -6.60
N ILE A 2 -8.29 -8.43 -7.24
CA ILE A 2 -6.98 -8.28 -6.58
C ILE A 2 -7.05 -7.35 -5.35
N ASP A 3 -7.74 -6.22 -5.47
CA ASP A 3 -7.83 -5.22 -4.38
C ASP A 3 -8.57 -5.77 -3.15
N THR A 4 -9.61 -6.56 -3.36
CA THR A 4 -10.33 -7.27 -2.30
C THR A 4 -9.41 -8.26 -1.57
N ILE A 5 -8.58 -9.01 -2.31
CA ILE A 5 -7.62 -9.95 -1.74
C ILE A 5 -6.58 -9.18 -0.91
N ILE A 6 -6.07 -8.05 -1.42
CA ILE A 6 -5.10 -7.20 -0.71
C ILE A 6 -5.72 -6.68 0.61
N ILE A 7 -6.93 -6.14 0.58
CA ILE A 7 -7.60 -5.64 1.80
C ILE A 7 -7.72 -6.74 2.85
N LEU A 8 -8.17 -7.94 2.46
CA LEU A 8 -8.32 -9.06 3.39
C LEU A 8 -6.97 -9.57 3.91
N LEU A 9 -5.96 -9.66 3.04
CA LEU A 9 -4.62 -10.13 3.40
C LEU A 9 -3.93 -9.17 4.37
N MET A 10 -4.16 -7.86 4.25
CA MET A 10 -3.54 -6.85 5.13
C MET A 10 -4.32 -6.64 6.43
N SER A 11 -5.65 -6.79 6.42
CA SER A 11 -6.50 -6.54 7.61
C SER A 11 -6.64 -7.76 8.53
N LEU A 12 -6.93 -8.95 7.98
CA LEU A 12 -7.29 -10.13 8.78
C LEU A 12 -6.15 -10.60 9.70
N PRO A 13 -4.88 -10.63 9.27
CA PRO A 13 -3.79 -11.02 10.16
C PRO A 13 -3.68 -10.09 11.37
N LEU A 14 -3.88 -8.77 11.22
CA LEU A 14 -3.85 -7.83 12.33
C LEU A 14 -4.97 -8.10 13.34
N ILE A 15 -6.18 -8.38 12.86
CA ILE A 15 -7.34 -8.70 13.72
C ILE A 15 -7.11 -10.03 14.45
N VAL A 16 -6.65 -11.06 13.74
CA VAL A 16 -6.38 -12.38 14.31
C VAL A 16 -5.25 -12.31 15.33
N LEU A 17 -4.14 -11.65 15.01
CA LEU A 17 -3.03 -11.44 15.95
C LEU A 17 -3.48 -10.64 17.17
N GLY A 18 -4.21 -9.55 16.98
CA GLY A 18 -4.74 -8.74 18.09
C GLY A 18 -5.68 -9.52 19.00
N SER A 19 -6.44 -10.48 18.45
CA SER A 19 -7.35 -11.34 19.22
C SER A 19 -6.61 -12.46 19.97
N THR A 20 -5.56 -13.02 19.38
CA THR A 20 -4.84 -14.21 19.87
C THR A 20 -3.63 -13.88 20.75
N ILE A 21 -3.06 -12.67 20.65
CA ILE A 21 -1.92 -12.24 21.46
C ILE A 21 -2.21 -12.40 22.94
N GLY A 22 -1.23 -12.88 23.72
CA GLY A 22 -1.40 -13.04 25.16
C GLY A 22 -0.08 -13.35 25.85
N PRO A 23 -0.03 -13.34 27.19
CA PRO A 23 1.18 -13.69 27.93
C PRO A 23 1.60 -15.16 27.71
N ASP A 24 0.65 -16.02 27.36
CA ASP A 24 0.85 -17.45 27.10
C ASP A 24 0.76 -17.80 25.60
N SER A 25 0.58 -16.81 24.71
CA SER A 25 0.55 -17.08 23.28
C SER A 25 1.90 -17.63 22.79
N SER A 26 1.86 -18.51 21.79
CA SER A 26 3.06 -19.01 21.10
C SER A 26 3.80 -17.94 20.30
N ILE A 27 3.21 -16.74 20.17
CA ILE A 27 3.80 -15.58 19.49
C ILE A 27 5.08 -15.16 20.24
N ASN A 28 6.21 -15.30 19.55
CA ASN A 28 7.51 -14.91 20.06
C ASN A 28 7.67 -13.39 19.98
N PHE A 29 7.46 -12.67 21.09
CA PHE A 29 7.72 -11.22 21.21
C PHE A 29 9.22 -10.86 21.25
N GLY A 30 10.05 -11.69 20.63
CA GLY A 30 11.49 -11.76 20.84
C GLY A 30 11.80 -12.51 22.15
N SER A 31 12.86 -13.32 22.13
CA SER A 31 13.39 -14.07 23.29
C SER A 31 13.83 -13.20 24.48
N ARG A 32 13.58 -11.88 24.43
CA ARG A 32 14.05 -10.87 25.39
C ARG A 32 13.04 -10.56 26.50
N ILE A 33 11.74 -10.81 26.31
CA ILE A 33 10.71 -10.50 27.32
C ILE A 33 10.29 -11.80 28.01
N SER A 34 10.61 -11.93 29.30
CA SER A 34 10.22 -13.10 30.09
C SER A 34 8.70 -13.18 30.27
N LYS A 35 8.15 -14.41 30.29
CA LYS A 35 6.71 -14.63 30.58
C LYS A 35 6.28 -14.00 31.90
N ALA A 36 7.15 -13.98 32.91
CA ALA A 36 6.89 -13.30 34.18
C ALA A 36 6.63 -11.80 34.00
N LYS A 37 7.38 -11.11 33.13
CA LYS A 37 7.14 -9.69 32.82
C LYS A 37 5.84 -9.48 32.05
N LEU A 38 5.51 -10.37 31.11
CA LEU A 38 4.24 -10.31 30.37
C LEU A 38 3.02 -10.54 31.28
N LYS A 39 3.15 -11.40 32.30
CA LYS A 39 2.11 -11.68 33.30
C LYS A 39 2.02 -10.64 34.42
N SER A 40 2.97 -9.71 34.52
CA SER A 40 2.88 -8.59 35.47
C SER A 40 1.67 -7.69 35.13
N GLU A 41 1.16 -6.97 36.12
CA GLU A 41 0.02 -6.05 35.93
C GLU A 41 0.27 -5.05 34.79
N GLU A 42 1.46 -4.44 34.76
CA GLU A 42 1.86 -3.51 33.71
C GLU A 42 2.04 -4.22 32.35
N GLY A 43 2.52 -5.46 32.34
CA GLY A 43 2.63 -6.31 31.15
C GLY A 43 1.27 -6.62 30.53
N LEU A 44 0.31 -7.06 31.35
CA LEU A 44 -1.06 -7.34 30.92
C LEU A 44 -1.77 -6.08 30.41
N LYS A 45 -1.61 -4.95 31.11
CA LYS A 45 -2.14 -3.65 30.69
C LYS A 45 -1.59 -3.23 29.33
N ARG A 46 -0.29 -3.41 29.10
CA ARG A 46 0.38 -3.09 27.83
C ARG A 46 -0.03 -4.04 26.71
N LEU A 47 -0.07 -5.34 26.97
CA LEU A 47 -0.57 -6.33 26.02
C LEU A 47 -2.01 -6.01 25.60
N ARG A 48 -2.89 -5.63 26.54
CA ARG A 48 -4.25 -5.20 26.20
C ARG A 48 -4.27 -4.01 25.24
N ARG A 49 -3.38 -3.03 25.44
CA ARG A 49 -3.25 -1.89 24.50
C ARG A 49 -2.77 -2.33 23.12
N ILE A 50 -1.82 -3.27 23.05
CA ILE A 50 -1.34 -3.85 21.78
C ILE A 50 -2.49 -4.55 21.06
N LYS A 51 -3.26 -5.40 21.76
CA LYS A 51 -4.43 -6.08 21.19
C LYS A 51 -5.39 -5.10 20.54
N ILE A 52 -5.77 -4.06 21.29
CA ILE A 52 -6.70 -3.03 20.82
C ILE A 52 -6.14 -2.30 19.61
N ALA A 53 -4.86 -1.91 19.63
CA ALA A 53 -4.24 -1.20 18.50
C ALA A 53 -4.23 -2.04 17.21
N LEU A 54 -3.89 -3.33 17.30
CA LEU A 54 -3.89 -4.25 16.15
C LEU A 54 -5.30 -4.48 15.60
N ILE A 55 -6.28 -4.71 16.48
CA ILE A 55 -7.68 -4.89 16.07
C ILE A 55 -8.23 -3.60 15.43
N LEU A 56 -7.94 -2.44 16.01
CA LEU A 56 -8.39 -1.15 15.45
C LEU A 56 -7.77 -0.88 14.08
N ALA A 57 -6.46 -1.12 13.92
CA ALA A 57 -5.80 -0.95 12.64
C ALA A 57 -6.36 -1.91 11.58
N GLY A 58 -6.47 -3.20 11.90
CA GLY A 58 -7.05 -4.19 11.00
C GLY A 58 -8.50 -3.86 10.62
N SER A 59 -9.34 -3.47 11.58
CA SER A 59 -10.72 -3.05 11.33
C SER A 59 -10.80 -1.77 10.49
N PHE A 60 -9.92 -0.79 10.71
CA PHE A 60 -9.85 0.42 9.91
C PHE A 60 -9.45 0.11 8.47
N ILE A 61 -8.45 -0.76 8.27
CA ILE A 61 -8.03 -1.21 6.93
C ILE A 61 -9.17 -1.97 6.23
N LEU A 62 -9.87 -2.84 6.95
CA LEU A 62 -10.97 -3.61 6.41
C LEU A 62 -12.13 -2.70 5.97
N VAL A 63 -12.66 -1.88 6.88
CA VAL A 63 -13.79 -1.00 6.61
C VAL A 63 -13.40 0.11 5.63
N GLY A 64 -12.26 0.75 5.86
CA GLY A 64 -11.75 1.82 5.01
C GLY A 64 -11.39 1.34 3.61
N GLY A 65 -10.76 0.17 3.49
CA GLY A 65 -10.42 -0.43 2.19
C GLY A 65 -11.66 -0.76 1.38
N PHE A 66 -12.69 -1.36 1.99
CA PHE A 66 -13.96 -1.60 1.30
C PHE A 66 -14.73 -0.31 1.01
N ALA A 67 -14.65 0.71 1.86
CA ALA A 67 -15.20 2.03 1.58
C ALA A 67 -14.51 2.67 0.36
N CYS A 68 -13.18 2.58 0.26
CA CYS A 68 -12.44 3.04 -0.91
C CYS A 68 -12.95 2.39 -2.20
N LEU A 69 -13.19 1.07 -2.19
CA LEU A 69 -13.76 0.37 -3.35
C LEU A 69 -15.20 0.81 -3.66
N ALA A 70 -16.04 0.99 -2.64
CA ALA A 70 -17.45 1.36 -2.83
C ALA A 70 -17.64 2.79 -3.36
N PHE A 71 -16.74 3.71 -3.01
CA PHE A 71 -16.78 5.11 -3.44
C PHE A 71 -15.83 5.44 -4.60
N HIS A 72 -15.19 4.44 -5.21
CA HIS A 72 -14.18 4.61 -6.26
C HIS A 72 -13.01 5.53 -5.85
N TRP A 73 -12.59 5.45 -4.59
CA TRP A 73 -11.44 6.16 -4.00
C TRP A 73 -10.19 5.30 -3.99
N GLU A 74 -9.89 4.68 -5.13
CA GLU A 74 -8.78 3.74 -5.31
C GLU A 74 -7.43 4.41 -4.95
N ASP A 75 -7.32 5.72 -5.16
CA ASP A 75 -6.10 6.51 -4.87
C ASP A 75 -5.75 6.57 -3.40
N TYR A 76 -6.78 6.57 -2.54
CA TYR A 76 -6.62 6.64 -1.11
C TYR A 76 -6.43 5.26 -0.48
N GLN A 77 -6.69 4.19 -1.23
CA GLN A 77 -6.66 2.82 -0.72
C GLN A 77 -5.28 2.44 -0.18
N LEU A 78 -4.20 2.84 -0.86
CA LEU A 78 -2.82 2.59 -0.41
C LEU A 78 -2.55 3.26 0.94
N VAL A 79 -2.99 4.51 1.10
CA VAL A 79 -2.80 5.29 2.34
C VAL A 79 -3.61 4.69 3.49
N VAL A 80 -4.85 4.30 3.21
CA VAL A 80 -5.76 3.64 4.16
C VAL A 80 -5.23 2.30 4.65
N ILE A 81 -4.48 1.57 3.81
CA ILE A 81 -3.82 0.32 4.19
C ILE A 81 -2.55 0.58 5.00
N LEU A 82 -1.62 1.39 4.48
CA LEU A 82 -0.27 1.50 5.04
C LEU A 82 -0.19 2.27 6.36
N ILE A 83 -0.90 3.40 6.48
CA ILE A 83 -0.76 4.28 7.67
C ILE A 83 -1.18 3.55 8.96
N PRO A 84 -2.36 2.91 9.05
CA PRO A 84 -2.78 2.22 10.27
C PRO A 84 -1.86 1.04 10.61
N GLU A 85 -1.36 0.33 9.61
CA GLU A 85 -0.46 -0.81 9.80
C GLU A 85 0.87 -0.36 10.42
N ILE A 86 1.51 0.65 9.84
CA ILE A 86 2.76 1.22 10.36
C ILE A 86 2.54 1.76 11.77
N ALA A 87 1.45 2.51 12.00
CA ALA A 87 1.11 3.05 13.31
C ALA A 87 0.93 1.94 14.35
N ALA A 88 0.25 0.83 14.01
CA ALA A 88 0.06 -0.30 14.90
C ALA A 88 1.37 -1.02 15.25
N ILE A 89 2.25 -1.23 14.27
CA ILE A 89 3.56 -1.86 14.48
C ILE A 89 4.43 -0.98 15.39
N VAL A 90 4.55 0.32 15.08
CA VAL A 90 5.32 1.26 15.91
C VAL A 90 4.76 1.31 17.33
N TYR A 91 3.44 1.41 17.48
CA TYR A 91 2.79 1.41 18.78
C TYR A 91 3.04 0.12 19.56
N MET A 92 2.95 -1.04 18.90
CA MET A 92 3.24 -2.34 19.51
C MET A 92 4.67 -2.39 20.04
N LEU A 93 5.65 -1.99 19.23
CA LEU A 93 7.07 -1.96 19.62
C LEU A 93 7.30 -1.04 20.82
N LEU A 94 6.67 0.14 20.84
CA LEU A 94 6.76 1.07 21.97
C LEU A 94 6.16 0.48 23.26
N GLN A 95 5.06 -0.26 23.18
CA GLN A 95 4.46 -0.91 24.35
C GLN A 95 5.34 -2.05 24.85
N LEU A 96 5.85 -2.92 23.98
CA LEU A 96 6.74 -4.02 24.34
C LEU A 96 8.06 -3.51 24.95
N TYR A 97 8.63 -2.44 24.40
CA TYR A 97 9.80 -1.77 24.95
C TYR A 97 9.58 -1.31 26.40
N LYS A 98 8.44 -0.68 26.68
CA LYS A 98 8.09 -0.23 28.02
C LYS A 98 7.84 -1.40 29.01
N ILE A 99 7.56 -2.62 28.53
CA ILE A 99 7.55 -3.85 29.35
C ILE A 99 8.98 -4.26 29.71
N GLU A 100 9.94 -4.18 28.78
CA GLU A 100 11.32 -4.61 29.02
C GLU A 100 12.05 -3.74 30.05
N LYS A 101 11.74 -2.42 30.10
CA LYS A 101 12.36 -1.39 30.98
C LYS A 101 13.88 -1.21 30.77
N LYS A 102 14.42 -1.40 29.56
CA LYS A 102 15.83 -1.06 29.26
C LYS A 102 15.93 0.32 28.61
N GLY A 103 16.89 1.16 29.00
CA GLY A 103 17.12 2.53 28.48
C GLY A 103 17.51 2.68 27.01
N LYS A 104 17.15 1.74 26.12
CA LYS A 104 17.48 1.75 24.67
C LYS A 104 16.47 2.55 23.82
N SER A 105 15.92 3.62 24.39
CA SER A 105 14.82 4.42 23.82
C SER A 105 15.15 4.98 22.44
N ILE A 106 16.41 5.31 22.22
CA ILE A 106 16.93 5.85 20.96
C ILE A 106 16.92 4.79 19.86
N LEU A 107 17.21 3.53 20.17
CA LEU A 107 17.37 2.48 19.16
C LEU A 107 16.01 2.05 18.57
N VAL A 108 14.96 1.99 19.40
CA VAL A 108 13.59 1.68 18.95
C VAL A 108 12.97 2.85 18.16
N LEU A 109 13.24 4.08 18.58
CA LEU A 109 12.87 5.28 17.81
C LEU A 109 13.58 5.27 16.45
N MET A 110 14.88 4.98 16.43
CA MET A 110 15.69 4.92 15.22
C MET A 110 15.20 3.84 14.25
N LEU A 111 14.87 2.65 14.73
CA LEU A 111 14.29 1.59 13.90
C LEU A 111 12.90 1.95 13.36
N SER A 112 12.05 2.60 14.17
CA SER A 112 10.75 3.10 13.71
C SER A 112 10.90 4.14 12.59
N ILE A 113 11.87 5.06 12.74
CA ILE A 113 12.21 6.06 11.71
C ILE A 113 12.73 5.37 10.44
N ILE A 114 13.59 4.37 10.55
CA ILE A 114 14.09 3.61 9.39
C ILE A 114 12.94 2.93 8.63
N VAL A 115 11.97 2.35 9.35
CA VAL A 115 10.78 1.73 8.73
C VAL A 115 9.94 2.78 8.01
N ILE A 116 9.68 3.93 8.64
CA ILE A 116 8.93 5.04 8.02
C ILE A 116 9.67 5.57 6.78
N LEU A 117 10.99 5.74 6.87
CA LEU A 117 11.82 6.22 5.76
C LEU A 117 11.87 5.19 4.62
N GLY A 118 11.91 3.90 4.95
CA GLY A 118 11.83 2.81 3.98
C GLY A 118 10.51 2.81 3.22
N VAL A 119 9.38 3.05 3.91
CA VAL A 119 8.07 3.17 3.28
C VAL A 119 7.99 4.42 2.40
N LEU A 120 8.51 5.56 2.87
CA LEU A 120 8.57 6.80 2.06
C LEU A 120 9.42 6.62 0.80
N LEU A 121 10.55 5.92 0.89
CA LEU A 121 11.36 5.58 -0.28
C LEU A 121 10.61 4.66 -1.25
N LEU A 122 9.84 3.70 -0.74
CA LEU A 122 9.01 2.82 -1.57
C LEU A 122 7.94 3.62 -2.34
N ILE A 123 7.31 4.61 -1.68
CA ILE A 123 6.37 5.55 -2.32
C ILE A 123 7.09 6.40 -3.38
N GLY A 124 8.32 6.82 -3.14
CA GLY A 124 9.15 7.56 -4.11
C GLY A 124 9.56 6.75 -5.34
N THR A 125 9.45 5.41 -5.32
CA THR A 125 9.66 4.56 -6.51
C THR A 125 8.41 4.40 -7.37
N LEU A 126 7.26 4.91 -6.93
CA LEU A 126 6.10 4.99 -7.81
C LEU A 126 6.47 5.84 -9.03
N PRO A 127 6.17 5.38 -10.26
CA PRO A 127 6.50 6.13 -11.46
C PRO A 127 5.97 7.56 -11.34
N ILE A 128 6.83 8.54 -11.61
CA ILE A 128 6.46 9.96 -11.67
C ILE A 128 5.59 10.11 -12.92
N THR A 129 4.29 9.94 -12.75
CA THR A 129 3.28 10.01 -13.81
C THR A 129 2.87 11.44 -14.15
N ALA A 130 3.44 12.45 -13.48
CA ALA A 130 3.09 13.86 -13.64
C ALA A 130 3.78 14.57 -14.81
N THR A 131 4.47 13.84 -15.69
CA THR A 131 5.17 14.42 -16.84
C THR A 131 4.65 13.80 -18.12
N ASP A 132 4.15 14.64 -19.02
CA ASP A 132 3.73 14.21 -20.35
C ASP A 132 4.89 13.48 -21.04
N ASN A 133 4.58 12.35 -21.67
CA ASN A 133 5.55 11.61 -22.45
C ASN A 133 6.00 12.47 -23.65
N ASN A 134 7.31 12.67 -23.76
CA ASN A 134 7.87 13.37 -24.90
C ASN A 134 7.56 12.58 -26.19
N THR A 135 7.03 13.26 -27.19
CA THR A 135 6.63 12.66 -28.45
C THR A 135 7.44 13.30 -29.58
N THR A 136 8.21 12.50 -30.31
CA THR A 136 9.11 12.99 -31.36
C THR A 136 8.94 12.18 -32.64
N ILE A 137 9.13 12.83 -33.81
CA ILE A 137 9.14 12.15 -35.11
C ILE A 137 10.59 12.10 -35.61
N ARG A 138 11.09 10.89 -35.90
CA ARG A 138 12.42 10.66 -36.47
C ARG A 138 12.32 9.55 -37.52
N ASN A 139 12.97 9.72 -38.67
CA ASN A 139 13.05 8.69 -39.72
C ASN A 139 11.68 8.06 -40.07
N ASP A 140 10.68 8.89 -40.35
CA ASP A 140 9.29 8.46 -40.66
C ASP A 140 8.64 7.55 -39.61
N THR A 141 9.07 7.68 -38.35
CA THR A 141 8.53 6.95 -37.20
C THR A 141 8.19 7.93 -36.08
N LEU A 142 6.99 7.79 -35.53
CA LEU A 142 6.54 8.49 -34.33
C LEU A 142 7.00 7.71 -33.10
N PHE A 143 7.76 8.37 -32.23
CA PHE A 143 8.25 7.83 -30.97
C PHE A 143 7.49 8.51 -29.83
N ILE A 144 6.79 7.71 -29.04
CA ILE A 144 6.22 8.11 -27.75
C ILE A 144 7.18 7.55 -26.69
N GLU A 145 7.88 8.41 -25.96
CA GLU A 145 8.85 8.01 -24.93
C GLU A 145 8.12 7.66 -23.61
N GLY A 146 8.80 6.99 -22.66
CA GLY A 146 8.24 6.69 -21.34
C GLY A 146 8.19 5.19 -21.00
N ALA A 147 7.55 4.86 -19.87
CA ALA A 147 7.49 3.48 -19.37
C ALA A 147 6.74 2.50 -20.29
N TYR A 148 5.86 3.03 -21.14
CA TYR A 148 5.13 2.30 -22.18
C TYR A 148 5.48 2.82 -23.57
N ALA A 149 6.78 3.05 -23.80
CA ALA A 149 7.26 3.63 -25.05
C ALA A 149 6.73 2.88 -26.27
N LYS A 150 6.39 3.63 -27.33
CA LYS A 150 5.83 3.09 -28.55
C LYS A 150 6.48 3.72 -29.77
N GLU A 151 6.76 2.87 -30.75
CA GLU A 151 7.25 3.25 -32.06
C GLU A 151 6.16 2.95 -33.09
N ILE A 152 5.69 3.99 -33.78
CA ILE A 152 4.61 3.88 -34.76
C ILE A 152 5.13 4.41 -36.09
N PRO A 153 5.35 3.54 -37.11
CA PRO A 153 5.70 3.99 -38.45
C PRO A 153 4.61 4.91 -39.00
N ILE A 154 4.97 6.07 -39.53
CA ILE A 154 4.01 7.05 -40.06
C ILE A 154 3.14 6.41 -41.16
N ALA A 155 3.73 5.55 -41.98
CA ALA A 155 3.03 4.81 -43.03
C ALA A 155 1.93 3.85 -42.51
N SER A 156 1.97 3.46 -41.22
CA SER A 156 0.94 2.61 -40.61
C SER A 156 -0.27 3.39 -40.08
N ILE A 157 -0.17 4.72 -40.02
CA ILE A 157 -1.22 5.59 -39.50
C ILE A 157 -2.26 5.82 -40.61
N THR A 158 -3.46 5.27 -40.42
CA THR A 158 -4.55 5.41 -41.39
C THR A 158 -5.42 6.64 -41.14
N GLN A 159 -5.50 7.11 -39.89
CA GLN A 159 -6.34 8.23 -39.48
C GLN A 159 -5.76 8.88 -38.22
N VAL A 160 -5.85 10.20 -38.16
CA VAL A 160 -5.57 11.00 -36.96
C VAL A 160 -6.80 11.87 -36.70
N ASP A 161 -7.34 11.78 -35.50
CA ASP A 161 -8.50 12.57 -35.07
C ASP A 161 -8.09 13.44 -33.88
N SER A 162 -8.10 14.76 -34.09
CA SER A 162 -7.74 15.74 -33.06
C SER A 162 -8.80 15.91 -31.98
N ASN A 163 -10.04 15.46 -32.24
CA ASN A 163 -11.17 15.58 -31.35
C ASN A 163 -11.56 14.24 -30.69
N ALA A 164 -10.72 13.21 -30.85
CA ALA A 164 -10.93 11.92 -30.22
C ALA A 164 -10.88 12.06 -28.68
N SER A 165 -11.89 11.54 -28.00
CA SER A 165 -11.88 11.36 -26.55
C SER A 165 -11.24 10.04 -26.18
N VAL A 166 -10.58 9.98 -25.02
CA VAL A 166 -10.11 8.72 -24.44
C VAL A 166 -11.33 7.80 -24.25
N PRO A 167 -11.30 6.56 -24.77
CA PRO A 167 -12.41 5.63 -24.66
C PRO A 167 -12.64 5.23 -23.21
N ASP A 168 -13.90 4.89 -22.88
CA ASP A 168 -14.27 4.38 -21.56
C ASP A 168 -13.46 3.12 -21.20
N ILE A 169 -12.57 3.28 -20.22
CA ILE A 169 -11.76 2.20 -19.68
C ILE A 169 -12.63 1.27 -18.82
N GLY A 170 -12.52 -0.03 -19.05
CA GLY A 170 -13.20 -1.06 -18.28
C GLY A 170 -12.28 -1.68 -17.23
N VAL A 171 -11.13 -2.20 -17.65
CA VAL A 171 -10.20 -2.94 -16.77
C VAL A 171 -8.76 -2.57 -17.10
N ARG A 172 -7.94 -2.33 -16.07
CA ARG A 172 -6.49 -2.21 -16.21
C ARG A 172 -5.87 -3.59 -16.39
N THR A 173 -5.14 -3.81 -17.48
CA THR A 173 -4.44 -5.08 -17.74
C THR A 173 -2.98 -5.03 -17.29
N ASN A 174 -2.31 -3.89 -17.44
CA ASN A 174 -0.96 -3.66 -16.93
C ASN A 174 -0.72 -2.15 -16.71
N GLY A 175 -0.16 -1.75 -15.56
CA GLY A 175 0.26 -0.37 -15.29
C GLY A 175 -0.37 0.29 -14.08
N MET A 176 -0.50 1.61 -14.14
CA MET A 176 -0.97 2.44 -13.04
C MET A 176 -2.28 3.16 -13.41
N SER A 177 -3.21 3.17 -12.47
CA SER A 177 -4.45 3.93 -12.51
C SER A 177 -4.56 4.61 -11.16
N LEU A 178 -4.43 5.92 -11.13
CA LEU A 178 -4.49 6.75 -9.92
C LEU A 178 -5.25 8.05 -10.24
N GLY A 179 -6.54 8.07 -9.95
CA GLY A 179 -7.43 9.20 -10.19
C GLY A 179 -7.60 9.44 -11.67
N GLU A 180 -7.25 10.64 -12.12
CA GLU A 180 -7.27 11.00 -13.54
C GLU A 180 -6.04 10.44 -14.30
N ILE A 181 -5.05 9.91 -13.58
CA ILE A 181 -3.80 9.42 -14.16
C ILE A 181 -3.95 7.95 -14.54
N ASN A 182 -4.03 7.69 -15.83
CA ASN A 182 -4.07 6.35 -16.41
C ASN A 182 -2.85 6.15 -17.31
N VAL A 183 -1.95 5.24 -16.91
CA VAL A 183 -0.71 4.96 -17.65
C VAL A 183 -0.48 3.46 -17.73
N GLY A 184 -0.56 2.91 -18.94
CA GLY A 184 -0.28 1.51 -19.21
C GLY A 184 -1.26 0.88 -20.18
N HIS A 185 -1.40 -0.45 -20.11
CA HIS A 185 -2.34 -1.20 -20.91
C HIS A 185 -3.68 -1.36 -20.20
N PHE A 186 -4.74 -1.12 -20.95
CA PHE A 186 -6.11 -1.19 -20.49
C PHE A 186 -6.97 -1.93 -21.50
N GLN A 187 -8.10 -2.41 -21.01
CA GLN A 187 -9.17 -2.94 -21.84
C GLN A 187 -10.39 -2.03 -21.69
N THR A 188 -10.98 -1.61 -22.80
CA THR A 188 -12.21 -0.83 -22.81
C THR A 188 -13.40 -1.66 -22.30
N LYS A 189 -14.52 -1.01 -21.97
CA LYS A 189 -15.77 -1.74 -21.63
C LYS A 189 -16.25 -2.70 -22.72
N GLU A 190 -15.84 -2.48 -23.97
CA GLU A 190 -16.14 -3.33 -25.13
C GLU A 190 -15.14 -4.48 -25.32
N GLY A 191 -14.14 -4.62 -24.44
CA GLY A 191 -13.14 -5.68 -24.52
C GLY A 191 -11.97 -5.39 -25.45
N LYS A 192 -11.80 -4.15 -25.92
CA LYS A 192 -10.68 -3.77 -26.82
C LYS A 192 -9.47 -3.34 -26.02
N ASP A 193 -8.30 -3.82 -26.40
CA ASP A 193 -7.04 -3.40 -25.80
C ASP A 193 -6.64 -2.00 -26.28
N VAL A 194 -6.31 -1.13 -25.33
CA VAL A 194 -5.84 0.24 -25.55
C VAL A 194 -4.60 0.51 -24.70
N LEU A 195 -3.74 1.40 -25.20
CA LEU A 195 -2.57 1.93 -24.51
C LEU A 195 -2.84 3.41 -24.22
#